data_AF-A0A372JJB3-F1
#
_entry.id   AF-A0A372JJB3-F1
#
_cell.length_a   1.000
_cell.length_b   1.000
_cell.length_c   1.000
_cell.angle_alpha   90.00
_cell.angle_beta   90.00
_cell.angle_gamma   90.00
#
_symmetry.space_group_name_H-M   'P 1'
#
loop_
_entity.id
_entity.type
_entity.pdbx_description
1 polymer ?
#
loop_
_entity_poly.entity_id
_entity_poly.type
_entity_poly.pdbx_seq_one_letter_code
_entity_poly.pdbx_strand_id
1 'polypeptide(L)'
;MSTSDVTKDGVQGERPGRSALVGQGLDGRPRGRRGRRGERPVVPDAEFTSYYGRPILNQIPWEPLDIAGYFFLGGLAGAGSMLAAGAQLTGRTAMARALKVSSLAAIAGSAAALVHDLGRPDRFHHMLRVVKPTSPMSVGSWLLAAYGPAAGLAVVAQEVRRRGGPGGTGRPGRPGRPGWRAGPGRRLVSAATVLDRVA
;
A
#
# COMPACT_ATOMS: atom_id res chain seq x y z
N MET A 1 -2.12 0.82 38.94
CA MET A 1 -1.59 -0.02 37.85
C MET A 1 -2.46 -1.28 37.79
N SER A 2 -3.11 -1.57 36.67
CA SER A 2 -4.02 -2.72 36.52
C SER A 2 -3.22 -3.91 36.00
N THR A 3 -3.02 -4.92 36.83
CA THR A 3 -2.25 -6.13 36.55
C THR A 3 -3.21 -7.23 36.11
N SER A 4 -3.46 -7.31 34.80
CA SER A 4 -4.10 -8.46 34.18
C SER A 4 -3.06 -9.10 33.26
N ASP A 5 -2.58 -10.29 33.65
CA ASP A 5 -1.56 -11.02 32.92
C ASP A 5 -2.22 -12.02 31.97
N VAL A 6 -1.72 -12.07 30.74
CA VAL A 6 -2.23 -12.95 29.69
C VAL A 6 -1.31 -14.17 29.62
N THR A 7 -1.80 -15.33 30.06
CA THR A 7 -1.07 -16.60 30.03
C THR A 7 -1.61 -17.48 28.89
N LYS A 8 -0.87 -18.52 28.50
CA LYS A 8 -1.30 -19.49 27.47
C LYS A 8 -2.64 -20.18 27.78
N ASP A 9 -3.01 -20.23 29.07
CA ASP A 9 -4.24 -20.84 29.57
C ASP A 9 -5.39 -19.83 29.74
N GLY A 10 -5.19 -18.55 29.37
CA GLY A 10 -6.22 -17.49 29.43
C GLY A 10 -5.80 -16.24 30.21
N VAL A 11 -6.73 -15.27 30.33
CA VAL A 11 -6.54 -14.01 31.05
C VAL A 11 -6.82 -14.23 32.54
N GLN A 12 -5.82 -14.12 33.40
CA GLN A 12 -6.00 -14.19 34.85
C GLN A 12 -6.21 -12.81 35.46
N GLY A 13 -7.20 -12.68 36.36
CA GLY A 13 -7.52 -11.43 37.06
C GLY A 13 -8.64 -10.58 36.44
N GLU A 14 -9.44 -11.15 35.52
CA GLU A 14 -10.57 -10.46 34.91
C GLU A 14 -11.66 -10.15 35.96
N ARG A 15 -12.00 -8.86 36.11
CA ARG A 15 -13.12 -8.41 36.96
C ARG A 15 -14.41 -8.38 36.13
N PRO A 16 -15.48 -9.10 36.53
CA PRO A 16 -16.74 -9.12 35.78
C PRO A 16 -17.30 -7.70 35.59
N GLY A 17 -17.64 -7.35 34.34
CA GLY A 17 -18.21 -6.03 33.99
C GLY A 17 -17.21 -4.97 33.52
N ARG A 18 -15.92 -5.33 33.32
CA ARG A 18 -14.89 -4.42 32.81
C ARG A 18 -14.21 -4.91 31.52
N SER A 19 -14.91 -5.73 30.74
CA SER A 19 -14.48 -6.14 29.41
C SER A 19 -14.82 -5.06 28.39
N ALA A 20 -13.86 -4.70 27.54
CA ALA A 20 -14.10 -3.77 26.44
C ALA A 20 -15.06 -4.43 25.44
N LEU A 21 -16.28 -3.92 25.36
CA LEU A 21 -17.25 -4.36 24.35
C LEU A 21 -16.76 -3.91 22.97
N VAL A 22 -16.50 -4.87 22.09
CA VAL A 22 -16.07 -4.64 20.70
C VAL A 22 -17.05 -5.36 19.78
N GLY A 23 -17.77 -4.61 18.95
CA GLY A 23 -18.72 -5.17 17.99
C GLY A 23 -19.95 -4.29 17.76
N GLN A 24 -20.67 -4.56 16.67
CA GLN A 24 -21.84 -3.83 16.20
C GLN A 24 -23.13 -4.52 16.69
N GLY A 25 -24.06 -3.78 17.31
CA GLY A 25 -25.41 -4.27 17.64
C GLY A 25 -25.82 -4.28 19.13
N LEU A 26 -25.56 -3.21 19.90
CA LEU A 26 -26.09 -3.07 21.26
C LEU A 26 -27.46 -2.36 21.25
N ASP A 27 -28.47 -3.01 20.70
CA ASP A 27 -29.85 -2.50 20.70
C ASP A 27 -30.54 -2.81 22.03
N GLY A 28 -30.33 -1.93 23.01
CA GLY A 28 -31.00 -1.98 24.31
C GLY A 28 -32.44 -1.49 24.23
N ARG A 29 -33.41 -2.40 24.21
CA ARG A 29 -34.86 -2.07 24.34
C ARG A 29 -35.15 -1.35 25.67
N PRO A 30 -35.96 -0.27 25.70
CA PRO A 30 -36.39 0.34 26.96
C PRO A 30 -37.51 -0.48 27.61
N ARG A 31 -37.32 -0.91 28.86
CA ARG A 31 -38.38 -1.44 29.71
C ARG A 31 -39.25 -0.29 30.21
N GLY A 32 -40.53 -0.29 29.82
CA GLY A 32 -41.51 0.72 30.23
C GLY A 32 -41.73 0.76 31.74
N ARG A 33 -41.77 1.97 32.32
CA ARG A 33 -42.13 2.21 33.72
C ARG A 33 -43.42 3.02 33.81
N ARG A 34 -44.37 2.48 34.56
CA ARG A 34 -45.69 3.05 34.89
C ARG A 34 -45.57 4.35 35.70
N GLY A 35 -46.34 5.34 35.23
CA GLY A 35 -46.90 6.56 35.83
C GLY A 35 -46.50 7.07 37.22
N ARG A 36 -46.27 8.39 37.29
CA ARG A 36 -46.91 9.28 38.28
C ARG A 36 -46.96 10.72 37.76
N ARG A 37 -48.14 11.33 37.96
CA ARG A 37 -48.53 12.69 37.54
C ARG A 37 -47.97 13.70 38.54
N GLY A 38 -46.98 14.45 38.10
CA GLY A 38 -46.35 15.62 38.76
C GLY A 38 -45.65 16.42 37.66
N GLU A 39 -45.56 17.74 37.82
CA GLU A 39 -45.17 18.74 36.81
C GLU A 39 -44.20 18.26 35.73
N ARG A 40 -44.54 18.51 34.45
CA ARG A 40 -43.69 18.17 33.30
C ARG A 40 -42.39 18.98 33.39
N PRO A 41 -41.22 18.36 33.61
CA PRO A 41 -39.96 19.07 33.42
C PRO A 41 -39.87 19.47 31.94
N VAL A 42 -39.60 20.76 31.70
CA VAL A 42 -39.41 21.33 30.34
C VAL A 42 -38.10 20.85 29.71
N VAL A 43 -37.30 20.09 30.47
CA VAL A 43 -36.10 19.41 30.05
C VAL A 43 -36.41 17.92 30.01
N PRO A 44 -36.20 17.22 28.87
CA PRO A 44 -36.31 15.77 28.81
C PRO A 44 -35.48 15.12 29.92
N ASP A 45 -36.00 14.09 30.59
CA ASP A 45 -35.25 13.33 31.59
C ASP A 45 -33.90 12.92 31.00
N ALA A 46 -32.80 13.29 31.67
CA ALA A 46 -31.47 12.98 31.19
C ALA A 46 -31.29 11.46 31.12
N GLU A 47 -31.23 10.91 29.91
CA GLU A 47 -30.83 9.51 29.71
C GLU A 47 -29.35 9.39 30.10
N PHE A 48 -29.08 8.81 31.28
CA PHE A 48 -27.73 8.50 31.73
C PHE A 48 -27.12 7.40 30.86
N THR A 49 -26.61 7.76 29.69
CA THR A 49 -25.77 6.87 28.89
C THR A 49 -24.43 6.70 29.61
N SER A 50 -24.18 5.48 30.08
CA SER A 50 -22.88 5.08 30.62
C SER A 50 -21.79 5.28 29.55
N TYR A 51 -20.78 6.09 29.85
CA TYR A 51 -19.55 6.21 29.05
C TYR A 51 -18.89 4.83 28.81
N TYR A 52 -19.03 3.91 29.76
CA TYR A 52 -18.48 2.55 29.69
C TYR A 52 -19.22 1.62 28.71
N GLY A 53 -20.36 2.03 28.14
CA GLY A 53 -21.09 1.26 27.13
C GLY A 53 -20.69 1.59 25.69
N ARG A 54 -19.76 2.54 25.48
CA ARG A 54 -19.30 2.93 24.14
C ARG A 54 -17.94 2.32 23.84
N PRO A 55 -17.68 1.89 22.59
CA PRO A 55 -16.35 1.48 22.17
C PRO A 55 -15.32 2.57 22.52
N ILE A 56 -14.25 2.18 23.21
CA ILE A 56 -13.17 3.10 23.61
C ILE A 56 -12.47 3.68 22.38
N LEU A 57 -12.46 2.92 21.28
CA LEU A 57 -11.91 3.29 19.99
C LEU A 57 -13.03 3.39 18.96
N ASN A 58 -12.94 4.41 18.10
CA ASN A 58 -13.75 4.44 16.89
C ASN A 58 -13.50 3.19 16.06
N GLN A 59 -14.55 2.67 15.43
CA GLN A 59 -14.39 1.56 14.50
C GLN A 59 -13.47 1.98 13.36
N ILE A 60 -12.64 1.04 12.93
CA ILE A 60 -11.66 1.36 11.92
C ILE A 60 -12.36 1.28 10.55
N PRO A 61 -12.48 2.39 9.83
CA PRO A 61 -13.37 2.49 8.69
C PRO A 61 -12.80 1.88 7.39
N TRP A 62 -11.58 1.33 7.43
CA TRP A 62 -10.90 0.88 6.22
C TRP A 62 -11.44 -0.46 5.70
N GLU A 63 -11.75 -0.51 4.41
CA GLU A 63 -12.00 -1.80 3.75
C GLU A 63 -10.67 -2.52 3.49
N PRO A 64 -10.56 -3.83 3.80
CA PRO A 64 -9.31 -4.58 3.66
C PRO A 64 -8.72 -4.55 2.23
N LEU A 65 -9.59 -4.50 1.22
CA LEU A 65 -9.21 -4.55 -0.19
C LEU A 65 -8.67 -3.21 -0.70
N ASP A 66 -9.17 -2.08 -0.18
CA ASP A 66 -8.74 -0.76 -0.65
C ASP A 66 -7.27 -0.52 -0.30
N ILE A 67 -6.91 -0.72 0.97
CA ILE A 67 -5.54 -0.51 1.44
C ILE A 67 -4.58 -1.55 0.86
N ALA A 68 -4.90 -2.83 1.00
CA ALA A 68 -4.01 -3.89 0.52
C ALA A 68 -3.82 -3.80 -1.01
N GLY A 69 -4.86 -3.42 -1.75
CA GLY A 69 -4.85 -3.31 -3.20
C GLY A 69 -3.84 -2.27 -3.70
N TYR A 70 -3.92 -1.01 -3.23
CA TYR A 70 -3.00 0.01 -3.70
C TYR A 70 -1.57 -0.22 -3.21
N PHE A 71 -1.37 -0.81 -2.03
CA PHE A 71 -0.02 -1.17 -1.54
C PHE A 71 0.61 -2.26 -2.38
N PHE A 72 -0.14 -3.32 -2.71
CA PHE A 72 0.33 -4.40 -3.57
C PHE A 72 0.67 -3.88 -4.97
N LEU A 73 -0.23 -3.09 -5.56
CA LEU A 73 -0.02 -2.50 -6.88
C LEU A 73 1.17 -1.52 -6.90
N GLY A 74 1.35 -0.74 -5.83
CA GLY A 74 2.51 0.14 -5.67
C GLY A 74 3.83 -0.65 -5.61
N GLY A 75 3.87 -1.73 -4.83
CA GLY A 75 5.02 -2.63 -4.76
C GLY A 75 5.32 -3.34 -6.07
N LEU A 76 4.28 -3.86 -6.73
CA LEU A 76 4.38 -4.50 -8.05
C LEU A 76 4.94 -3.54 -9.10
N ALA A 77 4.50 -2.28 -9.06
CA ALA A 77 5.00 -1.25 -9.96
C ALA A 77 6.50 -0.97 -9.71
N GLY A 78 6.92 -0.80 -8.46
CA GLY A 78 8.33 -0.55 -8.12
C GLY A 78 9.24 -1.71 -8.54
N ALA A 79 8.88 -2.94 -8.17
CA ALA A 79 9.64 -4.14 -8.53
C ALA A 79 9.69 -4.36 -10.05
N GLY A 80 8.57 -4.14 -10.75
CA GLY A 80 8.51 -4.21 -12.20
C GLY A 80 9.45 -3.21 -12.88
N SER A 81 9.55 -1.98 -12.38
CA SER A 81 10.48 -0.98 -12.91
C SER A 81 11.94 -1.33 -12.66
N MET A 82 12.28 -1.89 -11.50
CA MET A 82 13.63 -2.40 -11.22
C MET A 82 14.00 -3.54 -12.17
N LEU A 83 13.09 -4.50 -12.39
CA LEU A 83 13.28 -5.57 -13.37
C LEU A 83 13.38 -5.02 -14.80
N ALA A 84 12.62 -3.97 -15.14
CA ALA A 84 12.69 -3.33 -16.44
C ALA A 84 14.07 -2.71 -16.69
N ALA A 85 14.65 -2.07 -15.67
CA ALA A 85 16.00 -1.54 -15.74
C ALA A 85 17.03 -2.66 -15.95
N GLY A 86 16.94 -3.76 -15.20
CA GLY A 86 17.79 -4.94 -15.40
C GLY A 86 17.63 -5.59 -16.79
N ALA A 87 16.40 -5.67 -17.29
CA ALA A 87 16.12 -6.17 -18.64
C ALA A 87 16.71 -5.24 -19.71
N GLN A 88 16.71 -3.93 -19.48
CA GLN A 88 17.31 -2.96 -20.39
C GLN A 88 18.85 -3.06 -20.40
N LEU A 89 19.47 -3.21 -19.23
CA LEU A 89 20.92 -3.41 -19.10
C LEU A 89 21.40 -4.74 -19.75
N THR A 90 20.56 -5.78 -19.74
CA THR A 90 20.86 -7.08 -20.36
C THR A 90 20.46 -7.15 -21.85
N GLY A 91 20.05 -6.04 -22.46
CA GLY A 91 19.67 -5.99 -23.88
C GLY A 91 18.33 -6.65 -24.22
N ARG A 92 17.51 -7.02 -23.23
CA ARG A 92 16.20 -7.67 -23.40
C ARG A 92 15.09 -6.63 -23.60
N THR A 93 15.11 -5.96 -24.74
CA THR A 93 14.24 -4.80 -25.04
C THR A 93 12.74 -5.10 -24.99
N ALA A 94 12.30 -6.27 -25.44
CA ALA A 94 10.89 -6.68 -25.37
C ALA A 94 10.41 -6.89 -23.93
N MET A 95 11.24 -7.54 -23.09
CA MET A 95 10.97 -7.75 -21.67
C MET A 95 10.95 -6.42 -20.92
N ALA A 96 11.93 -5.55 -21.17
CA ALA A 96 11.96 -4.20 -20.59
C ALA A 96 10.69 -3.41 -20.94
N ARG A 97 10.18 -3.54 -22.17
CA ARG A 97 8.92 -2.89 -22.57
C ARG A 97 7.74 -3.40 -21.76
N ALA A 98 7.56 -4.72 -21.73
CA ALA A 98 6.45 -5.35 -21.03
C ALA A 98 6.45 -4.93 -19.55
N LEU A 99 7.62 -4.93 -18.92
CA LEU A 99 7.78 -4.54 -17.52
C LEU A 99 7.52 -3.06 -17.26
N LYS A 100 7.94 -2.13 -18.14
CA LYS A 100 7.60 -0.71 -17.96
C LYS A 100 6.11 -0.45 -18.12
N VAL A 101 5.47 -1.08 -19.11
CA VAL A 101 4.02 -0.95 -19.33
C VAL A 101 3.25 -1.55 -18.16
N SER A 102 3.62 -2.74 -17.67
CA SER A 102 2.98 -3.34 -16.51
C SER A 102 3.19 -2.50 -15.25
N SER A 103 4.37 -1.89 -15.08
CA SER A 103 4.65 -1.01 -13.94
C SER A 103 3.85 0.28 -14.00
N LEU A 104 3.69 0.86 -15.19
CA LEU A 104 2.83 2.01 -15.41
C LEU A 104 1.35 1.69 -15.13
N ALA A 105 0.87 0.54 -15.59
CA ALA A 105 -0.49 0.09 -15.33
C ALA A 105 -0.71 -0.14 -13.82
N ALA A 106 0.24 -0.79 -13.14
CA ALA A 106 0.17 -1.04 -11.71
C ALA A 106 0.18 0.26 -10.89
N ILE A 107 1.04 1.24 -11.22
CA ILE A 107 1.05 2.51 -10.49
C ILE A 107 -0.20 3.36 -10.74
N ALA A 108 -0.74 3.32 -11.97
CA ALA A 108 -2.02 3.98 -12.29
C ALA A 108 -3.17 3.34 -11.49
N GLY A 109 -3.21 2.01 -11.40
CA GLY A 109 -4.17 1.29 -10.57
C GLY A 109 -4.03 1.62 -9.08
N SER A 110 -2.80 1.68 -8.58
CA SER A 110 -2.50 2.09 -7.19
C SER A 110 -3.02 3.51 -6.90
N ALA A 111 -2.75 4.46 -7.79
CA ALA A 111 -3.25 5.83 -7.64
C ALA A 111 -4.78 5.91 -7.70
N ALA A 112 -5.42 5.18 -8.62
CA ALA A 112 -6.87 5.15 -8.73
C ALA A 112 -7.55 4.57 -7.48
N ALA A 113 -7.02 3.46 -6.95
CA ALA A 113 -7.50 2.85 -5.72
C ALA A 113 -7.32 3.78 -4.50
N LEU A 114 -6.21 4.51 -4.42
CA LEU A 114 -6.02 5.52 -3.37
C LEU A 114 -7.02 6.67 -3.48
N VAL A 115 -7.28 7.19 -4.69
CA VAL A 115 -8.28 8.25 -4.89
C VAL A 115 -9.68 7.77 -4.53
N HIS A 116 -9.99 6.50 -4.80
CA HIS A 116 -11.23 5.84 -4.39
C HIS A 116 -11.37 5.75 -2.87
N ASP A 117 -10.34 5.25 -2.17
CA ASP A 117 -10.27 5.18 -0.69
C ASP A 117 -10.45 6.57 -0.04
N LEU A 118 -9.93 7.60 -0.69
CA LEU A 118 -10.11 8.99 -0.24
C LEU A 118 -11.54 9.53 -0.44
N GLY A 119 -12.37 8.96 -1.31
CA GLY A 119 -13.76 9.35 -1.59
C GLY A 119 -13.99 10.79 -2.11
N ARG A 120 -12.99 11.66 -2.06
CA ARG A 120 -13.00 13.02 -2.64
C ARG A 120 -11.65 13.27 -3.31
N PRO A 121 -11.62 13.41 -4.65
CA PRO A 121 -10.37 13.57 -5.41
C PRO A 121 -9.58 14.83 -5.01
N ASP A 122 -10.27 15.86 -4.52
CA ASP A 122 -9.63 17.09 -4.03
C ASP A 122 -8.68 16.86 -2.85
N ARG A 123 -8.86 15.78 -2.08
CA ARG A 123 -7.97 15.49 -0.95
C ARG A 123 -6.57 15.09 -1.41
N PHE A 124 -6.41 14.44 -2.56
CA PHE A 124 -5.10 14.00 -3.04
C PHE A 124 -4.14 15.17 -3.25
N HIS A 125 -4.59 16.24 -3.93
CA HIS A 125 -3.72 17.39 -4.19
C HIS A 125 -3.46 18.23 -2.92
N HIS A 126 -4.35 18.20 -1.92
CA HIS A 126 -4.08 18.80 -0.62
C HIS A 126 -2.95 18.08 0.14
N MET A 127 -2.79 16.77 -0.06
CA MET A 127 -1.71 15.99 0.57
C MET A 127 -0.34 16.31 -0.03
N LEU A 128 -0.30 16.66 -1.32
CA LEU A 128 0.93 17.06 -2.02
C LEU A 128 1.42 18.47 -1.65
N ARG A 129 0.76 19.19 -0.74
CA ARG A 129 1.22 20.51 -0.29
C ARG A 129 2.27 20.43 0.81
N VAL A 130 2.30 19.36 1.60
CA VAL A 130 3.18 19.25 2.77
C VAL A 130 3.94 17.92 2.74
N VAL A 131 5.25 17.98 2.88
CA VAL A 131 6.12 16.78 3.01
C VAL A 131 6.25 16.45 4.50
N LYS A 132 5.70 15.31 4.92
CA LYS A 132 5.80 14.80 6.31
C LYS A 132 6.48 13.42 6.29
N PRO A 133 7.81 13.33 6.47
CA PRO A 133 8.54 12.06 6.34
C PRO A 133 8.15 11.02 7.41
N THR A 134 7.62 11.45 8.55
CA THR A 134 7.11 10.56 9.61
C THR A 134 5.71 10.01 9.31
N SER A 135 5.04 10.50 8.26
CA SER A 135 3.71 10.05 7.87
C SER A 135 3.80 9.16 6.62
N PRO A 136 3.49 7.86 6.73
CA PRO A 136 3.54 6.95 5.60
C PRO A 136 2.61 7.39 4.45
N MET A 137 1.50 8.03 4.78
CA MET A 137 0.54 8.55 3.82
C MET A 137 1.12 9.73 3.01
N SER A 138 1.82 10.68 3.65
CA SER A 138 2.48 11.79 2.95
C SER A 138 3.60 11.28 2.03
N VAL A 139 4.44 10.38 2.53
CA VAL A 139 5.51 9.75 1.73
C VAL A 139 4.93 9.01 0.54
N GLY A 140 3.86 8.23 0.73
CA GLY A 140 3.18 7.50 -0.34
C GLY A 140 2.63 8.41 -1.43
N SER A 141 1.94 9.49 -1.07
CA SER A 141 1.42 10.46 -2.06
C SER A 141 2.53 11.13 -2.86
N TRP A 142 3.63 11.52 -2.22
CA TRP A 142 4.78 12.09 -2.91
C TRP A 142 5.49 11.08 -3.82
N LEU A 143 5.64 9.83 -3.38
CA LEU A 143 6.16 8.76 -4.22
C LEU A 143 5.28 8.54 -5.45
N LEU A 144 3.95 8.47 -5.29
CA LEU A 144 3.01 8.33 -6.41
C LEU A 144 3.12 9.51 -7.39
N ALA A 145 3.16 10.73 -6.87
CA ALA A 145 3.23 11.95 -7.67
C ALA A 145 4.55 12.06 -8.46
N ALA A 146 5.68 11.61 -7.92
CA ALA A 146 6.95 11.61 -8.61
C ALA A 146 7.11 10.42 -9.56
N TYR A 147 6.78 9.22 -9.10
CA TYR A 147 7.02 7.98 -9.82
C TYR A 147 6.07 7.77 -11.00
N GLY A 148 4.78 8.12 -10.87
CA GLY A 148 3.80 7.97 -11.94
C GLY A 148 4.22 8.65 -13.25
N PRO A 149 4.52 9.96 -13.24
CA PRO A 149 5.05 10.67 -14.41
C PRO A 149 6.37 10.09 -14.93
N ALA A 150 7.30 9.72 -14.03
CA ALA A 150 8.58 9.13 -14.42
C ALA A 150 8.39 7.79 -15.16
N ALA A 151 7.50 6.92 -14.67
CA ALA A 151 7.15 5.66 -15.31
C ALA A 151 6.50 5.90 -16.69
N GLY A 152 5.61 6.88 -16.80
CA GLY A 152 4.99 7.29 -18.07
C GLY A 152 6.02 7.74 -19.10
N LEU A 153 6.92 8.65 -18.70
CA LEU A 153 8.02 9.12 -19.54
C LEU A 153 8.94 7.98 -19.99
N ALA A 154 9.22 7.00 -19.12
CA ALA A 154 10.05 5.86 -19.46
C ALA A 154 9.41 4.97 -20.55
N VAL A 155 8.08 4.81 -20.54
CA VAL A 155 7.33 4.10 -21.60
C VAL A 155 7.35 4.91 -22.90
N VAL A 156 7.06 6.21 -22.84
CA VAL A 156 7.07 7.11 -24.00
C VAL A 156 8.45 7.12 -24.66
N ALA A 157 9.51 7.32 -23.89
CA ALA A 157 10.88 7.33 -24.39
C ALA A 157 11.27 6.01 -25.08
N GLN A 158 10.80 4.88 -24.55
CA GLN A 158 11.04 3.58 -25.17
C GLN A 158 10.28 3.43 -26.50
N GLU A 159 9.04 3.91 -26.58
CA GLU A 159 8.25 3.82 -27.82
C GLU A 159 8.76 4.81 -28.89
N VAL A 160 9.20 6.01 -28.49
CA VAL A 160 9.89 6.96 -29.37
C VAL A 160 11.15 6.32 -29.94
N ARG A 161 11.99 5.69 -29.11
CA ARG A 161 13.19 4.97 -29.58
C ARG A 161 12.86 3.82 -30.53
N ARG A 162 11.72 3.15 -30.33
CA ARG A 162 11.27 2.07 -31.21
C ARG A 162 10.82 2.61 -32.58
N ARG A 163 10.15 3.76 -32.62
CA ARG A 163 9.61 4.37 -33.86
C ARG A 163 10.65 5.21 -34.62
N GLY A 164 11.53 5.89 -33.90
CA GLY A 164 12.60 6.75 -34.45
C GLY A 164 13.96 6.06 -34.52
N GLY A 165 14.04 4.75 -34.30
CA GLY A 165 15.28 4.00 -34.46
C GLY A 165 15.76 4.07 -35.91
N PRO A 166 17.02 4.46 -36.19
CA PRO A 166 17.56 4.38 -37.55
C PRO A 166 17.45 2.94 -38.05
N GLY A 167 16.82 2.75 -39.21
CA GLY A 167 17.11 1.57 -40.01
C GLY A 167 18.60 1.58 -40.31
N GLY A 168 19.32 0.56 -39.85
CA GLY A 168 20.75 0.40 -40.13
C GLY A 168 21.65 0.61 -38.92
N THR A 169 21.87 -0.46 -38.17
CA THR A 169 23.19 -0.74 -37.59
C THR A 169 23.33 -2.25 -37.57
N GLY A 170 24.32 -2.72 -38.33
CA GLY A 170 24.62 -4.13 -38.51
C GLY A 170 24.64 -4.86 -37.18
N ARG A 171 23.96 -6.00 -37.17
CA ARG A 171 23.95 -7.00 -36.11
C ARG A 171 25.41 -7.40 -35.83
N PRO A 172 26.04 -6.99 -34.72
CA PRO A 172 27.28 -7.63 -34.29
C PRO A 172 26.90 -9.04 -33.87
N GLY A 173 27.76 -10.00 -34.21
CA GLY A 173 27.53 -11.43 -34.05
C GLY A 173 26.85 -11.80 -32.74
N ARG A 174 25.82 -12.63 -32.88
CA ARG A 174 25.16 -13.38 -31.82
C ARG A 174 26.23 -14.06 -30.96
N PRO A 175 26.47 -13.68 -29.69
CA PRO A 175 27.21 -14.55 -28.80
C PRO A 175 26.38 -15.83 -28.64
N GLY A 176 27.05 -16.98 -28.76
CA GLY A 176 26.42 -18.29 -28.74
C GLY A 176 25.41 -18.43 -27.60
N ARG A 177 24.33 -19.14 -27.86
CA ARG A 177 23.39 -19.60 -26.83
C ARG A 177 24.20 -20.30 -25.74
N PRO A 178 24.10 -19.93 -24.45
CA PRO A 178 24.55 -20.81 -23.38
C PRO A 178 23.65 -22.04 -23.44
N GLY A 179 24.20 -23.15 -23.92
CA GLY A 179 23.56 -24.44 -23.80
C GLY A 179 23.47 -24.76 -22.32
N TRP A 180 22.27 -24.67 -21.74
CA TRP A 180 21.98 -25.23 -20.44
C TRP A 180 22.01 -26.76 -20.54
N ARG A 181 23.21 -27.34 -20.66
CA ARG A 181 23.47 -28.70 -20.21
C ARG A 181 23.82 -28.59 -18.74
N ALA A 182 22.86 -28.96 -17.90
CA ALA A 182 23.10 -29.22 -16.50
C ALA A 182 24.17 -30.33 -16.41
N GLY A 183 25.37 -29.95 -15.98
CA GLY A 183 26.38 -30.85 -15.45
C GLY A 183 26.55 -30.52 -13.96
N PRO A 184 26.45 -31.48 -13.05
CA PRO A 184 26.65 -31.22 -11.63
C PRO A 184 28.15 -31.13 -11.37
N GLY A 185 28.66 -29.96 -11.01
CA GLY A 185 30.03 -29.88 -10.53
C GLY A 185 30.69 -28.52 -10.57
N ARG A 186 30.91 -27.99 -9.37
CA ARG A 186 32.07 -27.19 -8.95
C ARG A 186 32.06 -25.67 -9.21
N ARG A 187 31.79 -24.99 -8.09
CA ARG A 187 32.67 -24.05 -7.34
C ARG A 187 33.02 -22.70 -8.01
N LEU A 188 32.42 -21.66 -7.43
CA LEU A 188 33.01 -20.39 -6.97
C LEU A 188 34.36 -19.96 -7.57
N VAL A 189 34.38 -18.81 -8.24
CA VAL A 189 35.47 -17.82 -8.15
C VAL A 189 34.91 -16.40 -8.17
N SER A 190 35.52 -15.58 -7.32
CA SER A 190 35.29 -14.20 -6.86
C SER A 190 35.01 -13.08 -7.88
N ALA A 191 34.18 -12.15 -7.39
CA ALA A 191 34.42 -10.71 -7.17
C ALA A 191 35.52 -9.94 -7.94
N ALA A 192 35.20 -8.66 -8.20
CA ALA A 192 36.06 -7.51 -8.49
C ALA A 192 36.20 -7.11 -9.96
N THR A 193 35.23 -6.35 -10.48
CA THR A 193 35.49 -5.28 -11.45
C THR A 193 34.37 -4.23 -11.41
N VAL A 194 34.33 -3.44 -10.34
CA VAL A 194 33.67 -2.13 -10.31
C VAL A 194 34.69 -1.21 -9.67
N LEU A 195 35.50 -0.55 -10.51
CA LEU A 195 36.24 0.69 -10.28
C LEU A 195 37.30 0.82 -11.39
N ASP A 196 36.87 1.19 -12.60
CA ASP A 196 37.80 1.72 -13.62
C ASP A 196 37.11 2.69 -14.58
N ARG A 197 36.42 3.70 -14.03
CA ARG A 197 36.04 4.92 -14.77
C ARG A 197 35.86 6.09 -13.83
N VAL A 198 36.96 6.55 -13.22
CA VAL A 198 37.27 7.97 -12.96
C VAL A 198 38.77 8.05 -12.65
N ALA A 199 39.59 8.31 -13.67
CA ALA A 199 40.86 9.03 -13.61
C ALA A 199 41.23 9.43 -15.05
#